data_AF-A0A024GZZ6-F1
#
_entry.id   AF-A0A024GZZ6-F1
#
_cell.length_a   1.000
_cell.length_b   1.000
_cell.length_c   1.000
_cell.angle_alpha   90.00
_cell.angle_beta   90.00
_cell.angle_gamma   90.00
#
_symmetry.space_group_name_H-M   'P 1'
#
loop_
_entity.id
_entity.type
_entity.pdbx_description
1 polymer ?
#
loop_
_entity_poly.entity_id
_entity_poly.type
_entity_poly.pdbx_seq_one_letter_code
_entity_poly.pdbx_strand_id
1 'polypeptide(L)'
;MAGLALDVPAQLAPSEERGIEGSAAVLEGDGMRLTVDTSPFADPLTHYAAKPGYEHWQEAVASQSADFILFEEEGTRTVAVAIPGRATAVVHQPAGAERDVALQILRSIRPDEGESND
;
A
#
# COMPACT_ATOMS: atom_id res chain seq x y z
N MET A 1 18.18 -0.06 -9.59
CA MET A 1 17.38 -0.71 -8.54
C MET A 1 16.30 -1.49 -9.23
N ALA A 2 16.01 -2.73 -8.83
CA ALA A 2 14.83 -3.44 -9.31
C ALA A 2 13.59 -2.63 -8.89
N GLY A 3 12.65 -2.41 -9.80
CA GLY A 3 11.38 -1.75 -9.48
C GLY A 3 10.52 -2.63 -8.57
N LEU A 4 9.33 -2.15 -8.23
CA LEU A 4 8.26 -2.97 -7.66
C LEU A 4 7.11 -2.99 -8.65
N ALA A 5 6.56 -4.18 -8.86
CA ALA A 5 5.34 -4.38 -9.63
C ALA A 5 4.22 -4.81 -8.67
N LEU A 6 3.00 -4.40 -8.99
CA LEU A 6 1.80 -4.80 -8.27
C LEU A 6 0.64 -4.89 -9.26
N ASP A 7 -0.32 -5.77 -8.97
CA ASP A 7 -1.57 -5.90 -9.72
C ASP A 7 -2.60 -4.93 -9.15
N VAL A 8 -3.00 -3.97 -9.99
CA VAL A 8 -4.01 -2.97 -9.65
C VAL A 8 -5.26 -3.21 -10.48
N PRO A 9 -6.46 -3.15 -9.89
CA PRO A 9 -7.69 -3.27 -10.65
C PRO A 9 -7.79 -2.16 -11.70
N ALA A 10 -8.35 -2.49 -12.87
CA ALA A 10 -8.37 -1.62 -14.04
C ALA A 10 -9.07 -0.25 -13.81
N GLN A 11 -9.86 -0.15 -12.74
CA GLN A 11 -10.53 1.08 -12.32
C GLN A 11 -9.62 2.08 -11.61
N LEU A 12 -8.45 1.66 -11.11
CA LEU A 12 -7.45 2.56 -10.53
C LEU A 12 -6.60 3.17 -11.65
N ALA A 13 -6.68 4.48 -11.81
CA ALA A 13 -5.88 5.25 -12.75
C ALA A 13 -4.76 6.00 -12.01
N PRO A 14 -3.62 6.29 -12.66
CA PRO A 14 -2.59 7.15 -12.08
C PRO A 14 -3.20 8.51 -11.71
N SER A 15 -3.05 8.92 -10.46
CA SER A 15 -3.46 10.26 -10.04
C SER A 15 -2.44 11.28 -10.51
N GLU A 16 -2.91 12.48 -10.88
CA GLU A 16 -2.05 13.60 -11.25
C GLU A 16 -1.36 14.23 -10.01
N GLU A 17 -1.69 13.77 -8.80
CA GLU A 17 -1.04 14.16 -7.56
C GLU A 17 0.45 13.74 -7.56
N ARG A 18 1.31 14.71 -7.86
CA ARG A 18 2.74 14.64 -7.64
C ARG A 18 3.00 15.01 -6.18
N GLY A 19 3.45 14.05 -5.36
CA GLY A 19 3.91 14.33 -4.00
C GLY A 19 4.96 15.43 -4.00
N ILE A 20 4.82 16.42 -3.10
CA ILE A 20 5.63 17.65 -3.09
C ILE A 20 7.12 17.36 -2.76
N GLU A 21 7.45 16.21 -2.17
CA GLU A 21 8.83 15.84 -1.80
C GLU A 21 9.21 14.35 -2.01
N GLY A 22 8.38 13.52 -2.65
CA GLY A 22 8.59 12.06 -2.67
C GLY A 22 8.38 11.38 -4.02
N SER A 23 9.16 10.32 -4.26
CA SER A 23 8.97 9.35 -5.35
C SER A 23 7.74 8.46 -5.11
N ALA A 24 6.62 9.06 -4.71
CA ALA A 24 5.38 8.34 -4.43
C ALA A 24 4.57 8.19 -5.72
N ALA A 25 4.14 6.96 -6.02
CA ALA A 25 3.14 6.69 -7.04
C ALA A 25 1.76 6.67 -6.37
N VAL A 26 0.82 7.46 -6.91
CA VAL A 26 -0.56 7.54 -6.43
C VAL A 26 -1.50 7.04 -7.52
N LEU A 27 -2.41 6.16 -7.16
CA LEU A 27 -3.42 5.54 -8.03
C LEU A 27 -4.79 5.70 -7.39
N GLU A 28 -5.78 6.17 -8.13
CA GLU A 28 -7.11 6.48 -7.62
C GLU A 28 -8.22 6.01 -8.54
N GLY A 29 -9.33 5.60 -7.94
CA GLY A 29 -10.50 5.14 -8.66
C GLY A 29 -11.48 4.41 -7.76
N ASP A 30 -12.76 4.46 -8.09
CA ASP A 30 -13.82 3.75 -7.36
C ASP A 30 -13.88 4.07 -5.85
N GLY A 31 -13.51 5.31 -5.48
CA GLY A 31 -13.44 5.75 -4.07
C GLY A 31 -12.23 5.20 -3.31
N MET A 32 -11.33 4.47 -3.98
CA MET A 32 -10.08 3.96 -3.44
C MET A 32 -8.91 4.84 -3.87
N ARG A 33 -7.96 5.02 -2.95
CA ARG A 33 -6.67 5.68 -3.20
C ARG A 33 -5.55 4.76 -2.73
N LEU A 34 -4.71 4.34 -3.65
CA LEU A 34 -3.48 3.61 -3.39
C LEU A 34 -2.29 4.57 -3.52
N THR A 35 -1.43 4.57 -2.51
CA THR A 35 -0.16 5.29 -2.51
C THR A 35 0.96 4.28 -2.31
N VAL A 36 1.98 4.30 -3.16
CA VAL A 36 3.21 3.50 -3.02
C VAL A 36 4.38 4.46 -2.94
N ASP A 37 5.13 4.40 -1.86
CA ASP A 37 6.28 5.26 -1.62
C ASP A 37 7.51 4.43 -1.26
N THR A 38 8.67 4.79 -1.78
CA THR A 38 9.94 4.07 -1.53
C THR A 38 10.63 4.51 -0.24
N SER A 39 10.10 5.52 0.45
CA SER A 39 10.65 6.03 1.69
C SER A 39 10.22 5.13 2.86
N PRO A 40 11.00 5.12 3.95
CA PRO A 40 10.57 4.50 5.18
C PRO A 40 9.23 5.10 5.63
N PHE A 41 8.35 4.24 6.15
CA PHE A 41 7.06 4.65 6.70
C PHE A 41 7.28 5.79 7.72
N ALA A 42 6.75 6.98 7.42
CA ALA A 42 7.05 8.19 8.19
C ALA A 42 6.54 8.12 9.64
N ASP A 43 5.44 7.39 9.87
CA ASP A 43 4.86 7.17 11.18
C ASP A 43 5.22 5.77 11.74
N PRO A 44 5.68 5.67 13.00
CA PRO A 44 5.82 4.36 13.61
C PRO A 44 4.44 3.69 13.68
N LEU A 45 4.36 2.48 13.13
CA LEU A 45 3.19 1.59 13.10
C LEU A 45 2.40 1.55 14.43
N THR A 46 3.08 1.76 15.55
CA THR A 46 2.51 1.81 16.91
C THR A 46 1.56 3.00 17.17
N HIS A 47 1.65 4.08 16.39
CA HIS A 47 0.80 5.26 16.58
C HIS A 47 -0.68 4.98 16.22
N TYR A 48 -0.92 3.98 15.37
CA TYR A 48 -2.26 3.59 14.93
C TYR A 48 -2.96 2.60 15.86
N ALA A 49 -2.27 2.08 16.88
CA ALA A 49 -2.83 1.05 17.79
C ALA A 49 -4.08 1.51 18.56
N ALA A 50 -4.28 2.83 18.69
CA ALA A 50 -5.46 3.40 19.34
C ALA A 50 -6.64 3.64 18.38
N LYS A 51 -6.47 3.41 17.08
CA LYS A 51 -7.51 3.63 16.07
C LYS A 51 -8.56 2.49 16.10
N PRO A 52 -9.84 2.79 15.82
CA PRO A 52 -10.85 1.76 15.76
C PRO A 52 -10.56 0.77 14.62
N GLY A 53 -10.87 -0.50 14.84
CA GLY A 53 -10.60 -1.55 13.86
C GLY A 53 -9.11 -1.83 13.65
N TYR A 54 -8.22 -1.36 14.55
CA TYR A 54 -6.79 -1.61 14.42
C TYR A 54 -6.48 -3.12 14.42
N GLU A 55 -5.84 -3.57 13.35
CA GLU A 55 -5.22 -4.88 13.24
C GLU A 55 -3.78 -4.71 12.76
N HIS A 56 -2.86 -5.46 13.35
CA HIS A 56 -1.48 -5.56 12.87
C HIS A 56 -1.11 -7.03 12.76
N TRP A 57 -0.53 -7.41 11.64
CA TRP A 57 -0.02 -8.74 11.40
C TRP A 57 1.16 -8.71 10.45
N GLN A 58 1.87 -9.83 10.35
CA GLN A 58 2.98 -9.98 9.42
C GLN A 58 2.64 -11.01 8.37
N GLU A 59 3.02 -10.74 7.13
CA GLU A 59 2.83 -11.66 6.01
C GLU A 59 4.01 -11.59 5.05
N ALA A 60 4.27 -12.68 4.32
CA ALA A 60 5.34 -12.72 3.33
C ALA A 60 4.90 -12.02 2.03
N VAL A 61 5.60 -10.94 1.66
CA VAL A 61 5.40 -10.16 0.43
C VAL A 61 6.76 -9.88 -0.20
N ALA A 62 6.86 -9.97 -1.53
CA ALA A 62 8.12 -9.77 -2.25
C ALA A 62 9.31 -10.58 -1.67
N SER A 63 9.05 -11.82 -1.23
CA SER A 63 10.02 -12.72 -0.58
C SER A 63 10.60 -12.21 0.75
N GLN A 64 9.96 -11.22 1.38
CA GLN A 64 10.34 -10.68 2.68
C GLN A 64 9.14 -10.67 3.65
N SER A 65 9.39 -10.69 4.96
CA SER A 65 8.32 -10.43 5.93
C SER A 65 7.97 -8.95 5.88
N ALA A 66 6.70 -8.64 5.63
CA ALA A 66 6.17 -7.29 5.59
C ALA A 66 5.14 -7.11 6.71
N ASP A 67 5.10 -5.91 7.27
CA ASP A 67 4.17 -5.54 8.34
C ASP A 67 2.92 -4.94 7.72
N PHE A 68 1.78 -5.56 7.99
CA PHE A 68 0.47 -5.09 7.56
C PHE A 68 -0.25 -4.41 8.71
N ILE A 69 -0.92 -3.30 8.40
CA ILE A 69 -1.80 -2.61 9.33
C ILE A 69 -3.13 -2.35 8.67
N LEU A 70 -4.18 -2.51 9.44
CA LEU A 70 -5.52 -2.05 9.10
C LEU A 70 -6.02 -1.17 10.23
N PHE A 71 -6.69 -0.07 9.90
CA PHE A 71 -7.48 0.70 10.86
C PHE A 71 -8.57 1.49 10.13
N GLU A 72 -9.50 2.04 10.89
CA GLU A 72 -10.55 2.92 10.38
C GLU A 72 -10.45 4.30 11.01
N GLU A 73 -10.70 5.34 10.21
CA GLU A 73 -10.72 6.73 10.64
C GLU A 73 -11.72 7.52 9.79
N GLU A 74 -12.63 8.26 10.44
CA GLU A 74 -13.58 9.16 9.76
C GLU A 74 -14.38 8.51 8.61
N GLY A 75 -14.71 7.22 8.73
CA GLY A 75 -15.45 6.47 7.70
C GLY A 75 -14.58 5.92 6.56
N THR A 76 -13.26 6.08 6.65
CA THR A 76 -12.26 5.52 5.75
C THR A 76 -11.55 4.36 6.43
N ARG A 77 -11.39 3.24 5.73
CA ARG A 77 -10.50 2.15 6.11
C ARG A 77 -9.17 2.35 5.42
N THR A 78 -8.11 2.30 6.21
CA THR A 78 -6.74 2.33 5.75
C THR A 78 -6.14 0.93 5.90
N VAL A 79 -5.58 0.40 4.82
CA VAL A 79 -4.79 -0.83 4.84
C VAL A 79 -3.40 -0.48 4.33
N ALA A 80 -2.37 -0.74 5.11
CA ALA A 80 -1.00 -0.41 4.79
C ALA A 80 -0.10 -1.65 4.88
N VAL A 81 0.95 -1.67 4.08
CA VAL A 81 2.04 -2.63 4.17
C VAL A 81 3.38 -1.89 4.15
N ALA A 82 4.25 -2.24 5.11
CA ALA A 82 5.62 -1.77 5.17
C ALA A 82 6.56 -2.93 4.81
N ILE A 83 7.27 -2.80 3.69
CA ILE A 83 8.28 -3.76 3.24
C ILE A 83 9.66 -3.21 3.63
N PRO A 84 10.35 -3.86 4.58
CA PRO A 84 11.56 -3.30 5.19
C PRO A 84 12.66 -3.06 4.15
N GLY A 85 13.13 -1.81 4.07
CA GLY A 85 14.19 -1.39 3.15
C GLY A 85 13.78 -1.33 1.67
N ARG A 86 12.48 -1.40 1.37
CA ARG A 86 11.95 -1.41 -0.01
C ARG A 86 10.94 -0.30 -0.26
N ALA A 87 9.77 -0.41 0.36
CA ALA A 87 8.66 0.48 0.10
C ALA A 87 7.58 0.37 1.19
N THR A 88 6.76 1.40 1.22
CA THR A 88 5.50 1.47 1.93
C THR A 88 4.39 1.58 0.91
N ALA A 89 3.36 0.76 1.03
CA ALA A 89 2.15 0.90 0.22
C ALA A 89 0.92 1.05 1.13
N VAL A 90 0.04 1.99 0.81
CA VAL A 90 -1.13 2.35 1.63
C VAL A 90 -2.35 2.47 0.72
N VAL A 91 -3.41 1.75 1.07
CA VAL A 91 -4.71 1.81 0.42
C VAL A 91 -5.71 2.46 1.37
N HIS A 92 -6.32 3.55 0.93
CA HIS A 92 -7.47 4.17 1.56
C HIS A 92 -8.72 3.79 0.76
N GLN A 93 -9.76 3.34 1.46
CA GLN A 93 -11.05 3.03 0.85
C GLN A 93 -12.18 3.31 1.85
N PRO A 94 -13.44 3.44 1.43
CA PRO A 94 -14.56 3.58 2.35
C PRO A 94 -14.62 2.42 3.35
N ALA A 95 -14.99 2.65 4.61
CA ALA A 95 -15.05 1.58 5.62
C ALA A 95 -16.05 0.45 5.25
N GLY A 96 -17.08 0.77 4.47
CA GLY A 96 -18.02 -0.19 3.91
C GLY A 96 -17.53 -0.94 2.66
N ALA A 97 -16.36 -0.58 2.11
CA ALA A 97 -15.80 -1.25 0.94
C ALA A 97 -15.18 -2.61 1.30
N GLU A 98 -15.10 -3.49 0.30
CA GLU A 98 -14.55 -4.84 0.46
C GLU A 98 -13.08 -4.80 0.89
N ARG A 99 -12.77 -5.38 2.05
CA ARG A 99 -11.41 -5.48 2.59
C ARG A 99 -10.49 -6.29 1.66
N ASP A 100 -11.04 -7.32 1.01
CA ASP A 100 -10.28 -8.25 0.18
C ASP A 100 -9.57 -7.57 -0.99
N VAL A 101 -10.17 -6.54 -1.61
CA VAL A 101 -9.55 -5.84 -2.75
C VAL A 101 -8.25 -5.14 -2.33
N ALA A 102 -8.28 -4.38 -1.23
CA ALA A 102 -7.08 -3.72 -0.72
C ALA A 102 -5.97 -4.73 -0.37
N LEU A 103 -6.34 -5.85 0.27
CA LEU A 103 -5.39 -6.91 0.61
C LEU A 103 -4.82 -7.58 -0.64
N GLN A 104 -5.64 -7.88 -1.65
CA GLN A 104 -5.19 -8.49 -2.90
C GLN A 104 -4.17 -7.61 -3.61
N ILE A 105 -4.41 -6.30 -3.69
CA ILE A 105 -3.47 -5.32 -4.26
C ILE A 105 -2.14 -5.37 -3.50
N LEU A 106 -2.16 -5.22 -2.18
CA LEU A 106 -0.93 -5.17 -1.38
C LEU A 106 -0.16 -6.49 -1.39
N ARG A 107 -0.85 -7.63 -1.43
CA ARG A 107 -0.24 -8.97 -1.51
C ARG A 107 0.36 -9.28 -2.88
N SER A 108 -0.09 -8.60 -3.93
CA SER A 108 0.45 -8.77 -5.28
C SER A 108 1.82 -8.12 -5.49
N ILE A 109 2.28 -7.31 -4.51
CA ILE A 109 3.55 -6.62 -4.58
C ILE A 109 4.69 -7.64 -4.71
N ARG A 110 5.46 -7.47 -5.79
CA ARG A 110 6.60 -8.30 -6.15
C ARG A 110 7.73 -7.42 -6.67
N PRO A 111 8.99 -7.88 -6.58
CA PRO A 111 10.06 -7.24 -7.34
C PRO A 111 9.68 -7.20 -8.81
N ASP A 112 9.85 -6.03 -9.43
CA ASP A 112 9.84 -5.91 -10.88
C ASP A 112 11.15 -6.55 -11.35
N GLU A 113 11.06 -7.82 -11.71
CA GLU A 113 12.06 -8.48 -12.54
C GLU A 113 11.91 -7.88 -13.93
N GLY A 114 12.39 -6.65 -14.10
CA GLY A 114 12.43 -5.99 -15.40
C GLY A 114 12.97 -7.01 -16.40
N GLU A 115 12.25 -7.18 -17.52
CA GLU A 115 12.65 -8.12 -18.57
C GLU A 115 14.15 -7.95 -18.78
N SER A 116 14.91 -8.99 -18.41
CA SER A 116 16.35 -9.04 -18.69
C SER A 116 16.45 -9.18 -20.20
N ASN A 117 16.40 -8.05 -20.90
CA ASN A 117 16.77 -7.97 -22.28
C ASN A 117 18.31 -8.04 -22.29
N ASP A 118 18.78 -9.20 -22.71
CA ASP A 118 20.16 -9.65 -22.98
C ASP A 118 21.14 -8.54 -23.38
#